data_AF-A0A6D2HVH6-F1
#
_entry.id   AF-A0A6D2HVH6-F1
#
_cell.length_a   1.000
_cell.length_b   1.000
_cell.length_c   1.000
_cell.angle_alpha   90.00
_cell.angle_beta   90.00
_cell.angle_gamma   90.00
#
_symmetry.space_group_name_H-M   'P 1'
#
loop_
_entity.id
_entity.type
_entity.pdbx_description
1 polymer ?
#
loop_
_entity_poly.entity_id
_entity_poly.type
_entity_poly.pdbx_seq_one_letter_code
_entity_poly.pdbx_strand_id
1 'polypeptide(L)'
;MTFNIDKFIRSLAWFLVVNVTVVSYAMRSNFVTTEMKIRNGMEGIKRPEIVYHCKAIHSGLDYGWRRAKKPSLGHSFNILLEGGQKLEEEIHRCHFRSVFGTADVDISMTAIDAEICNYKDECAVHEVTPEGIMFNGKEWDFEERYPRLIPRKFLEAKWKPWPRRSS
;
A
#
# COMPACT_ATOMS: atom_id res chain seq x y z
N MET A 1 -40.04 -46.27 -16.23
CA MET A 1 -39.42 -45.44 -15.17
C MET A 1 -40.11 -44.09 -15.17
N THR A 2 -40.90 -43.78 -14.15
CA THR A 2 -41.55 -42.47 -14.00
C THR A 2 -40.54 -41.49 -13.40
N PHE A 3 -40.16 -40.49 -14.19
CA PHE A 3 -39.29 -39.42 -13.74
C PHE A 3 -40.06 -38.58 -12.71
N ASN A 4 -39.65 -38.61 -11.45
CA ASN A 4 -40.33 -37.90 -10.37
C ASN A 4 -39.94 -36.41 -10.41
N ILE A 5 -40.71 -35.64 -11.18
CA ILE A 5 -40.49 -34.21 -11.44
C ILE A 5 -40.41 -33.40 -10.13
N ASP A 6 -41.19 -33.75 -9.10
CA ASP A 6 -41.18 -33.06 -7.80
C ASP A 6 -39.84 -33.20 -7.07
N LYS A 7 -39.21 -34.38 -7.16
CA LYS A 7 -37.88 -34.61 -6.57
C LYS A 7 -36.79 -33.83 -7.32
N PHE A 8 -36.92 -33.71 -8.64
CA PHE A 8 -36.00 -32.94 -9.47
C PHE A 8 -36.12 -31.43 -9.20
N ILE A 9 -37.34 -30.89 -9.11
CA ILE A 9 -37.60 -29.48 -8.79
C ILE A 9 -37.07 -29.13 -7.39
N ARG A 10 -37.30 -29.98 -6.39
CA ARG A 10 -36.77 -29.76 -5.03
C ARG A 10 -35.25 -29.72 -5.00
N SER A 11 -34.56 -30.65 -5.67
CA SER A 11 -33.10 -30.62 -5.77
C SER A 11 -32.60 -29.38 -6.48
N LEU A 12 -33.24 -28.97 -7.59
CA LEU A 12 -32.89 -27.76 -8.33
C LEU A 12 -33.05 -26.50 -7.45
N ALA A 13 -34.14 -26.41 -6.68
CA ALA A 13 -34.37 -25.30 -5.74
C ALA A 13 -33.29 -25.24 -4.66
N TRP A 14 -32.90 -26.39 -4.08
CA TRP A 14 -31.78 -26.46 -3.13
C TRP A 14 -30.45 -26.04 -3.75
N PHE A 15 -30.16 -26.48 -4.97
CA PHE A 15 -28.97 -26.03 -5.70
C PHE A 15 -28.98 -24.52 -5.96
N LEU A 16 -30.12 -23.96 -6.35
CA LEU A 16 -30.24 -22.51 -6.56
C LEU A 16 -30.04 -21.74 -5.27
N VAL A 17 -30.65 -22.17 -4.15
CA VAL A 17 -30.45 -21.54 -2.83
C VAL A 17 -28.99 -21.60 -2.41
N VAL A 18 -28.33 -22.75 -2.56
CA VAL A 18 -26.90 -22.88 -2.23
C VAL A 18 -26.05 -21.95 -3.10
N ASN A 19 -26.28 -21.91 -4.42
CA ASN A 19 -25.55 -20.99 -5.31
C ASN A 19 -25.79 -19.51 -4.95
N VAL A 20 -27.03 -19.12 -4.66
CA VAL A 20 -27.37 -17.75 -4.25
C VAL A 20 -26.67 -17.38 -2.93
N THR A 21 -26.62 -18.28 -1.96
CA THR A 21 -25.92 -18.02 -0.69
C THR A 21 -24.40 -17.90 -0.89
N VAL A 22 -23.77 -18.78 -1.67
CA VAL A 22 -22.33 -18.73 -1.94
C VAL A 22 -21.94 -17.45 -2.69
N VAL A 23 -22.73 -17.04 -3.70
CA VAL A 23 -22.51 -15.78 -4.43
C VAL A 23 -22.70 -14.57 -3.51
N SER A 24 -23.70 -14.60 -2.63
CA SER A 24 -23.96 -13.50 -1.67
C SER A 24 -22.85 -13.32 -0.64
N TYR A 25 -22.18 -14.40 -0.23
CA TYR A 25 -21.00 -14.35 0.65
C TYR A 25 -19.75 -13.86 -0.10
N ALA A 26 -19.57 -14.24 -1.37
CA ALA A 26 -18.44 -13.82 -2.19
C ALA A 26 -18.50 -12.32 -2.60
N MET A 27 -19.68 -11.71 -2.59
CA MET A 27 -19.90 -10.33 -3.06
C MET A 27 -19.67 -9.25 -1.96
N ARG A 28 -19.21 -9.62 -0.76
CA ARG A 28 -19.17 -8.70 0.40
C ARG A 28 -17.82 -8.09 0.77
N SER A 29 -16.73 -8.45 0.09
CA SER A 29 -15.42 -7.83 0.30
C SER A 29 -15.06 -6.99 -0.93
N ASN A 30 -15.26 -5.68 -0.85
CA ASN A 30 -14.91 -4.75 -1.93
C ASN A 30 -13.42 -4.44 -1.87
N PHE A 31 -12.55 -5.32 -2.33
CA PHE A 31 -11.13 -5.00 -2.36
C PHE A 31 -10.82 -3.92 -3.40
N VAL A 32 -10.00 -2.95 -3.01
CA VAL A 32 -9.45 -1.91 -3.89
C VAL A 32 -7.94 -2.04 -3.97
N THR A 33 -7.36 -1.72 -5.13
CA THR A 33 -5.91 -1.77 -5.32
C THR A 33 -5.34 -0.37 -5.41
N THR A 34 -4.19 -0.14 -4.79
CA THR A 34 -3.42 1.10 -4.88
C THR A 34 -1.93 0.81 -5.07
N GLU A 35 -1.14 1.85 -5.35
CA GLU A 35 0.32 1.75 -5.49
C GLU A 35 1.05 2.54 -4.41
N MET A 36 1.93 1.88 -3.65
CA MET A 36 2.95 2.54 -2.83
C MET A 36 4.19 2.79 -3.69
N LYS A 37 4.59 4.06 -3.82
CA LYS A 37 5.74 4.47 -4.64
C LYS A 37 6.91 4.89 -3.76
N ILE A 38 8.05 4.22 -3.94
CA ILE A 38 9.32 4.60 -3.29
C ILE A 38 10.28 5.11 -4.35
N ARG A 39 10.77 6.35 -4.20
CA ARG A 39 11.66 7.02 -5.17
C ARG A 39 12.99 7.40 -4.55
N ASN A 40 14.08 7.24 -5.31
CA ASN A 40 15.39 7.75 -4.94
C ASN A 40 15.51 9.24 -5.28
N GLY A 41 15.54 10.09 -4.24
CA GLY A 41 15.74 11.54 -4.32
C GLY A 41 17.14 12.01 -3.91
N MET A 42 18.15 11.13 -3.95
CA MET A 42 19.53 11.42 -3.51
C MET A 42 20.34 12.19 -4.57
N GLU A 43 19.78 13.28 -5.08
CA GLU A 43 20.42 14.12 -6.11
C GLU A 43 21.74 14.73 -5.60
N GLY A 44 22.75 14.79 -6.47
CA GLY A 44 24.06 15.36 -6.12
C GLY A 44 24.95 14.52 -5.18
N ILE A 45 24.47 13.37 -4.70
CA ILE A 45 25.26 12.51 -3.80
C ILE A 45 26.20 11.59 -4.59
N LYS A 46 27.48 11.51 -4.17
CA LYS A 46 28.51 10.67 -4.81
C LYS A 46 28.15 9.18 -4.83
N ARG A 47 27.48 8.69 -3.79
CA ARG A 47 26.95 7.33 -3.66
C ARG A 47 25.45 7.42 -3.34
N PRO A 48 24.59 7.63 -4.36
CA PRO A 48 23.18 7.87 -4.15
C PRO A 48 22.38 6.57 -4.04
N GLU A 49 23.05 5.41 -4.00
CA GLU A 49 22.39 4.12 -3.95
C GLU A 49 21.58 3.98 -2.65
N ILE A 50 20.33 3.57 -2.82
CA ILE A 50 19.43 3.20 -1.73
C ILE A 50 19.07 1.72 -1.86
N VAL A 51 18.98 1.05 -0.73
CA VAL A 51 18.52 -0.33 -0.62
C VAL A 51 17.43 -0.35 0.45
N TYR A 52 16.34 -1.03 0.19
CA TYR A 52 15.24 -1.10 1.15
C TYR A 52 14.49 -2.42 1.08
N HIS A 53 13.82 -2.76 2.17
CA HIS A 53 13.00 -3.96 2.34
C HIS A 53 11.68 -3.54 2.96
N CYS A 54 10.56 -3.96 2.36
CA CYS A 54 9.23 -3.62 2.84
C CYS A 54 8.43 -4.89 3.12
N LYS A 55 7.73 -4.91 4.25
CA LYS A 55 6.83 -6.00 4.63
C LYS A 55 5.50 -5.43 5.12
N ALA A 56 4.41 -5.98 4.61
CA ALA A 56 3.07 -5.71 5.08
C ALA A 56 2.82 -6.42 6.41
N ILE A 57 2.31 -5.70 7.41
CA ILE A 57 2.18 -6.18 8.78
C ILE A 57 0.97 -7.09 8.94
N HIS A 58 -0.20 -6.70 8.40
CA HIS A 58 -1.43 -7.47 8.58
C HIS A 58 -1.52 -8.64 7.59
N SER A 59 -1.33 -8.39 6.30
CA SER A 59 -1.33 -9.45 5.27
C SER A 59 -0.09 -10.35 5.35
N GLY A 60 0.98 -9.90 6.01
CA GLY A 60 2.25 -10.64 6.13
C GLY A 60 3.07 -10.68 4.84
N LEU A 61 2.62 -10.02 3.77
CA LEU A 61 3.25 -10.02 2.45
C LEU A 61 4.65 -9.37 2.50
N ASP A 62 5.66 -10.08 2.01
CA ASP A 62 7.04 -9.59 1.93
C ASP A 62 7.37 -9.18 0.49
N TYR A 63 7.69 -7.89 0.29
CA TYR A 63 8.02 -7.34 -1.02
C TYR A 63 9.49 -7.53 -1.43
N GLY A 64 10.28 -8.11 -0.53
CA GLY A 64 11.68 -8.43 -0.72
C GLY A 64 12.58 -7.19 -0.70
N TRP A 65 13.88 -7.44 -0.87
CA TRP A 65 14.88 -6.38 -0.96
C TRP A 65 14.87 -5.76 -2.35
N ARG A 66 14.76 -4.42 -2.40
CA ARG A 66 14.89 -3.62 -3.62
C ARG A 66 16.07 -2.67 -3.53
N ARG A 67 16.55 -2.26 -4.69
CA ARG A 67 17.70 -1.36 -4.84
C ARG A 67 17.39 -0.34 -5.93
N ALA A 68 17.64 0.93 -5.64
CA ALA A 68 17.60 2.00 -6.63
C ALA A 68 18.96 2.70 -6.66
N LYS A 69 19.73 2.44 -7.73
CA LYS A 69 21.15 2.83 -7.81
C LYS A 69 21.38 4.32 -8.06
N LYS A 70 20.43 5.00 -8.72
CA LYS A 70 20.56 6.39 -9.14
C LYS A 70 19.21 7.11 -8.97
N PRO A 71 19.19 8.41 -8.66
CA PRO A 71 18.01 9.25 -8.83
C PRO A 71 17.65 9.32 -10.32
N SER A 72 16.39 9.36 -10.73
CA SER A 72 15.14 9.31 -9.94
C SER A 72 14.52 7.91 -9.87
N LEU A 73 15.35 6.84 -9.95
CA LEU A 73 14.84 5.46 -9.97
C LEU A 73 14.08 5.12 -8.70
N GLY A 74 13.10 4.22 -8.83
CA GLY A 74 12.22 3.81 -7.75
C GLY A 74 11.53 2.49 -8.05
N HIS A 75 10.67 2.05 -7.14
CA HIS A 75 9.79 0.90 -7.35
C HIS A 75 8.38 1.26 -6.87
N SER A 76 7.38 0.74 -7.57
CA SER A 76 5.98 0.77 -7.16
C SER A 76 5.57 -0.61 -6.66
N PHE A 77 4.80 -0.65 -5.59
CA PHE A 77 4.24 -1.88 -5.04
C PHE A 77 2.73 -1.84 -5.09
N ASN A 78 2.12 -2.86 -5.69
CA ASN A 78 0.68 -3.00 -5.67
C ASN A 78 0.25 -3.47 -4.27
N ILE A 79 -0.72 -2.77 -3.72
CA ILE A 79 -1.28 -3.03 -2.39
C ILE A 79 -2.76 -3.29 -2.57
N LEU A 80 -3.20 -4.39 -1.96
CA LEU A 80 -4.60 -4.76 -1.89
C LEU A 80 -5.15 -4.28 -0.55
N LEU A 81 -6.19 -3.47 -0.60
CA LEU A 81 -6.85 -2.88 0.57
C LEU A 81 -8.27 -3.41 0.64
N GLU A 82 -8.72 -3.77 1.83
CA GLU A 82 -10.11 -4.13 2.04
C GLU A 82 -10.97 -2.86 2.07
N GLY A 83 -11.83 -2.71 1.06
CA GLY A 83 -12.79 -1.61 0.97
C GLY A 83 -14.17 -2.01 1.49
N GLY A 84 -14.98 -1.00 1.81
CA GLY A 84 -16.30 -1.17 2.40
C GLY A 84 -16.55 -0.17 3.52
N GLN A 85 -17.43 -0.51 4.47
CA GLN A 85 -17.78 0.37 5.60
C GLN A 85 -16.68 0.47 6.67
N LYS A 86 -15.69 -0.44 6.65
CA LYS A 86 -14.58 -0.47 7.59
C LYS A 86 -13.32 0.02 6.87
N LEU A 87 -12.76 1.11 7.35
CA LEU A 87 -11.45 1.60 6.92
C LEU A 87 -10.39 0.73 7.58
N GLU A 88 -10.08 -0.41 6.96
CA GLU A 88 -8.91 -1.18 7.37
C GLU A 88 -7.65 -0.55 6.77
N GLU A 89 -6.68 -0.36 7.64
CA GLU A 89 -5.38 0.19 7.31
C GLU A 89 -4.40 -0.97 7.08
N GLU A 90 -3.73 -0.99 5.94
CA GLU A 90 -2.59 -1.87 5.70
C GLU A 90 -1.31 -1.11 6.01
N ILE A 91 -0.55 -1.60 7.00
CA ILE A 91 0.71 -0.99 7.41
C ILE A 91 1.86 -1.73 6.75
N HIS A 92 2.72 -0.99 6.05
CA HIS A 92 3.92 -1.48 5.39
C HIS A 92 5.16 -0.97 6.14
N ARG A 93 5.85 -1.88 6.84
CA ARG A 93 7.11 -1.56 7.49
C ARG A 93 8.25 -1.66 6.50
N CYS A 94 8.89 -0.53 6.21
CA CYS A 94 10.00 -0.42 5.29
C CYS A 94 11.30 -0.07 6.02
N HIS A 95 12.32 -0.92 5.86
CA HIS A 95 13.68 -0.69 6.35
C HIS A 95 14.56 -0.20 5.20
N PHE A 96 15.08 1.03 5.32
CA PHE A 96 15.93 1.68 4.34
C PHE A 96 17.40 1.67 4.78
N ARG A 97 18.28 1.62 3.78
CA ARG A 97 19.74 1.67 3.91
C ARG A 97 20.31 2.58 2.83
N SER A 98 21.21 3.47 3.25
CA SER A 98 21.93 4.37 2.35
C SER A 98 23.35 4.64 2.87
N VAL A 99 24.08 5.51 2.18
CA VAL A 99 25.38 6.00 2.67
C VAL A 99 25.26 6.76 4.00
N PHE A 100 24.09 7.35 4.30
CA PHE A 100 23.87 8.13 5.53
C PHE A 100 23.52 7.27 6.74
N GLY A 101 23.07 6.03 6.55
CA GLY A 101 22.67 5.17 7.65
C GLY A 101 21.51 4.25 7.29
N THR A 102 20.69 3.99 8.30
CA THR A 102 19.45 3.23 8.19
C THR A 102 18.25 4.08 8.63
N ALA A 103 17.08 3.86 8.05
CA ALA A 103 15.84 4.49 8.50
C ALA A 103 14.70 3.47 8.43
N ASP A 104 13.83 3.46 9.42
CA ASP A 104 12.64 2.61 9.46
C ASP A 104 11.41 3.51 9.34
N VAL A 105 10.48 3.17 8.44
CA VAL A 105 9.22 3.89 8.23
C VAL A 105 8.09 2.87 8.21
N ASP A 106 7.03 3.16 8.95
CA ASP A 106 5.76 2.45 8.84
C ASP A 106 4.85 3.30 7.91
N ILE A 107 4.60 2.78 6.71
CA ILE A 107 3.77 3.42 5.70
C ILE A 107 2.36 2.85 5.80
N SER A 108 1.43 3.70 6.19
CA SER A 108 0.03 3.38 6.38
C SER A 108 -0.77 3.68 5.13
N MET A 109 -1.55 2.71 4.65
CA MET A 109 -2.44 2.92 3.50
C MET A 109 -3.83 2.39 3.78
N THR A 110 -4.83 3.13 3.29
CA THR A 110 -6.25 2.86 3.46
C THR A 110 -6.97 2.88 2.12
N ALA A 111 -8.20 2.38 2.08
CA ALA A 111 -9.04 2.46 0.88
C ALA A 111 -9.22 3.91 0.37
N ILE A 112 -9.13 4.91 1.25
CA ILE A 112 -9.17 6.33 0.87
C ILE A 112 -7.95 6.69 0.01
N ASP A 113 -6.76 6.21 0.35
CA ASP A 113 -5.54 6.46 -0.43
C ASP A 113 -5.63 5.87 -1.84
N ALA A 114 -6.32 4.73 -1.99
CA ALA A 114 -6.63 4.16 -3.29
C ALA A 114 -7.54 5.08 -4.12
N GLU A 115 -8.54 5.70 -3.49
CA GLU A 115 -9.39 6.69 -4.15
C GLU A 115 -8.57 7.91 -4.61
N ILE A 116 -7.70 8.47 -3.76
CA ILE A 116 -6.83 9.61 -4.11
C ILE A 116 -5.96 9.25 -5.34
N CYS A 117 -5.30 8.10 -5.27
CA CYS A 117 -4.40 7.61 -6.31
C CYS A 117 -5.09 7.38 -7.65
N ASN A 118 -6.32 6.87 -7.65
CA ASN A 118 -7.05 6.53 -8.87
C ASN A 118 -7.42 7.74 -9.73
N TYR A 119 -7.52 8.94 -9.15
CA TYR A 119 -7.99 10.09 -9.91
C TYR A 119 -6.92 10.80 -10.74
N LYS A 120 -5.61 10.81 -10.40
CA LYS A 120 -4.69 11.82 -10.98
C LYS A 120 -3.16 11.54 -11.02
N ASP A 121 -2.63 10.32 -10.95
CA ASP A 121 -1.17 10.10 -10.78
C ASP A 121 -0.58 10.79 -9.51
N GLU A 122 -1.44 11.29 -8.63
CA GLU A 122 -1.13 12.09 -7.43
C GLU A 122 -0.88 11.19 -6.20
N CYS A 123 -0.39 9.98 -6.43
CA CYS A 123 -0.10 9.04 -5.35
C CYS A 123 0.97 9.59 -4.40
N ALA A 124 0.85 9.20 -3.14
CA ALA A 124 1.90 9.34 -2.16
C ALA A 124 3.21 8.74 -2.70
N VAL A 125 4.25 9.57 -2.73
CA VAL A 125 5.62 9.16 -3.06
C VAL A 125 6.47 9.29 -1.81
N HIS A 126 7.03 8.17 -1.37
CA HIS A 126 8.04 8.11 -0.33
C HIS A 126 9.40 8.34 -0.96
N GLU A 127 9.88 9.57 -0.86
CA GLU A 127 11.12 10.04 -1.46
C GLU A 127 12.29 9.90 -0.49
N VAL A 128 13.30 9.13 -0.87
CA VAL A 128 14.51 8.91 -0.07
C VAL A 128 15.52 10.01 -0.36
N THR A 129 15.76 10.88 0.61
CA THR A 129 16.60 12.08 0.49
C THR A 129 17.80 12.04 1.45
N PRO A 130 18.76 12.99 1.33
CA PRO A 130 19.85 13.11 2.30
C PRO A 130 19.40 13.39 3.73
N GLU A 131 18.23 13.99 3.93
CA GLU A 131 17.68 14.29 5.25
C GLU A 131 17.01 13.06 5.90
N GLY A 132 16.46 12.17 5.07
CA GLY A 132 15.74 10.98 5.51
C GLY A 132 14.73 10.50 4.49
N ILE A 133 13.63 9.92 4.95
CA ILE A 133 12.51 9.51 4.11
C ILE A 133 11.44 10.59 4.18
N MET A 134 11.08 11.15 3.02
CA MET A 134 10.11 12.21 2.90
C MET A 134 8.83 11.70 2.26
N PHE A 135 7.70 12.02 2.87
CA PHE A 135 6.42 11.90 2.20
C PHE A 135 6.23 13.08 1.24
N ASN A 136 5.77 12.79 0.03
CA ASN A 136 5.35 13.79 -0.95
C ASN A 136 4.10 13.29 -1.67
N GLY A 137 2.95 13.87 -1.33
CA GLY A 137 1.67 13.40 -1.84
C GLY A 137 0.54 14.37 -1.53
N LYS A 138 -0.70 13.89 -1.67
CA LYS A 138 -1.89 14.61 -1.22
C LYS A 138 -2.59 13.82 -0.13
N GLU A 139 -3.20 14.54 0.80
CA GLU A 139 -4.05 13.99 1.83
C GLU A 139 -5.41 14.71 1.80
N TRP A 140 -6.45 14.04 2.27
CA TRP A 140 -7.75 14.68 2.47
C TRP A 140 -7.71 15.62 3.66
N ASP A 141 -8.13 16.86 3.42
CA ASP A 141 -8.45 17.81 4.46
C ASP A 141 -9.93 17.68 4.84
N PHE A 142 -10.19 17.24 6.07
CA PHE A 142 -11.54 17.07 6.62
C PHE A 142 -11.99 18.28 7.47
N GLU A 143 -11.22 19.37 7.53
CA GLU A 143 -11.61 20.57 8.28
C GLU A 143 -12.77 21.34 7.61
N GLU A 144 -12.93 21.23 6.29
CA GLU A 144 -14.01 21.85 5.54
C GLU A 144 -15.24 20.94 5.36
N ARG A 145 -16.44 21.53 5.19
CA ARG A 145 -17.69 20.81 4.88
C ARG A 145 -17.59 19.93 3.63
N TYR A 146 -16.79 20.36 2.66
CA TYR A 146 -16.47 19.59 1.46
C TYR A 146 -14.98 19.26 1.49
N PRO A 147 -14.59 18.00 1.77
CA PRO A 147 -13.19 17.63 1.83
C PRO A 147 -12.46 18.00 0.54
N ARG A 148 -11.22 18.45 0.67
CA ARG A 148 -10.36 18.78 -0.47
C ARG A 148 -9.02 18.07 -0.34
N LEU A 149 -8.42 17.76 -1.47
CA LEU A 149 -7.07 17.21 -1.51
C LEU A 149 -6.05 18.34 -1.38
N ILE A 150 -5.26 18.32 -0.32
CA ILE A 150 -4.19 19.27 -0.07
C ILE A 150 -2.83 18.62 -0.27
N PRO A 151 -1.86 19.29 -0.92
CA PRO A 151 -0.51 18.77 -1.04
C PRO A 151 0.16 18.78 0.35
N ARG A 152 0.74 17.63 0.71
CA ARG A 152 1.48 17.45 1.96
C ARG A 152 2.89 16.97 1.64
N LYS A 153 3.86 17.61 2.29
CA LYS A 153 5.27 17.23 2.25
C LYS A 153 5.86 17.33 3.64
N PHE A 154 6.36 16.22 4.17
CA PHE A 154 6.96 16.18 5.49
C PHE A 154 7.98 15.04 5.59
N LEU A 155 8.81 15.09 6.63
CA LEU A 155 9.84 14.09 6.89
C LEU A 155 9.23 12.96 7.73
N GLU A 156 9.14 11.76 7.18
CA GLU A 156 8.60 10.57 7.84
C GLU A 156 9.61 9.97 8.81
N ALA A 157 10.88 9.88 8.40
CA ALA A 157 11.94 9.37 9.25
C ALA A 157 13.29 10.02 8.94
N LYS A 158 14.13 10.16 9.97
CA LYS A 158 15.52 10.60 9.86
C LYS A 158 16.46 9.41 9.76
N TRP A 159 17.62 9.62 9.15
CA TRP A 159 18.70 8.64 9.16
C TRP A 159 19.23 8.39 10.56
N LYS A 160 19.24 7.12 10.97
CA LYS A 160 20.08 6.62 12.05
C LYS A 160 21.46 6.31 11.48
N PRO A 161 22.53 7.00 11.93
CA PRO A 161 23.85 6.80 11.37
C PRO A 161 24.33 5.37 11.57
N TRP A 162 25.16 4.89 10.64
CA TRP A 162 25.82 3.59 10.80
C TRP A 162 26.57 3.54 12.14
N PRO A 163 26.55 2.40 12.85
CA PRO A 163 27.34 2.24 14.05
C PRO A 163 28.80 2.51 13.72
N ARG A 164 29.47 3.32 14.55
CA ARG A 164 30.91 3.54 14.41
C ARG A 164 31.59 2.19 14.48
N ARG A 165 32.32 1.81 13.43
CA ARG A 165 33.25 0.67 13.55
C ARG A 165 34.32 1.13 14.53
N SER A 166 34.31 0.58 15.75
CA SER A 166 35.44 0.72 16.66
C SER A 166 36.66 0.15 15.93
N SER A 167 37.64 1.02 15.68
CA SER A 167 38.97 0.65 15.16
C SER A 167 39.75 -0.12 16.19
#